data_AF-A0A969ZWD0-F1
#
_entry.id   AF-A0A969ZWD0-F1
#
_cell.length_a   1.000
_cell.length_b   1.000
_cell.length_c   1.000
_cell.angle_alpha   90.00
_cell.angle_beta   90.00
_cell.angle_gamma   90.00
#
_symmetry.space_group_name_H-M   'P 1'
#
loop_
_entity.id
_entity.type
_entity.pdbx_description
1 polymer ?
#
loop_
_entity_poly.entity_id
_entity_poly.type
_entity_poly.pdbx_seq_one_letter_code
_entity_poly.pdbx_strand_id
1 'polypeptide(L)' 'MIKFNSKPVYICCGPTDMRKSINGLMILVKESFSLDPFMEAL' A
#
# COMPACT_ATOMS: atom_id res chain seq x y z
N MET A 1 18.44 -7.42 -6.23
CA MET A 1 18.02 -6.31 -5.34
C MET A 1 17.34 -5.27 -6.20
N ILE A 2 16.01 -5.17 -6.13
CA ILE A 2 15.26 -4.15 -6.87
C ILE A 2 15.53 -2.80 -6.18
N LYS A 3 15.79 -1.76 -6.97
CA LYS A 3 16.00 -0.40 -6.46
C LYS A 3 14.92 0.50 -7.04
N PHE A 4 14.17 1.18 -6.17
CA PHE A 4 13.22 2.23 -6.57
C PHE A 4 13.70 3.56 -6.02
N ASN A 5 14.01 4.52 -6.90
CA ASN A 5 14.60 5.82 -6.54
C ASN A 5 15.78 5.69 -5.54
N SER A 6 16.72 4.79 -5.84
CA SER A 6 17.89 4.47 -5.00
C SER A 6 17.60 3.85 -3.62
N LYS A 7 16.33 3.60 -3.27
CA LYS A 7 15.95 2.89 -2.05
C LYS A 7 15.95 1.38 -2.30
N PRO A 8 16.52 0.57 -1.39
CA PRO A 8 16.45 -0.88 -1.50
C PRO A 8 14.99 -1.33 -1.34
N VAL A 9 14.53 -2.13 -2.29
CA VAL A 9 13.20 -2.76 -2.24
C VAL A 9 13.40 -4.24 -1.91
N TYR A 10 12.69 -4.70 -0.88
CA TYR A 10 12.70 -6.09 -0.44
C TYR A 10 11.38 -6.76 -0.84
N ILE A 11 11.48 -7.99 -1.36
CA ILE A 11 10.32 -8.83 -1.68
C ILE A 11 10.19 -9.86 -0.56
N CYS A 12 9.00 -9.95 0.05
CA CYS A 12 8.69 -11.04 0.96
C CYS A 12 8.34 -12.29 0.13
N CYS A 13 9.13 -13.36 0.22
CA CYS A 13 8.94 -14.57 -0.59
C CYS A 13 7.97 -15.59 0.03
N GLY A 14 7.45 -15.32 1.24
CA GLY A 14 6.50 -16.19 1.95
C GLY A 14 5.07 -15.64 1.94
N PRO A 15 4.07 -16.47 2.30
CA PRO A 15 2.70 -16.01 2.48
C PRO A 15 2.66 -14.85 3.48
N THR A 16 2.16 -13.71 3.04
CA THR A 16 2.08 -12.49 3.85
C THR A 16 0.63 -12.01 3.86
N ASP A 17 0.01 -12.02 5.04
CA ASP A 17 -1.33 -11.45 5.22
C ASP A 17 -1.22 -9.94 5.45
N MET A 18 -1.56 -9.15 4.42
CA MET A 18 -1.56 -7.68 4.49
C MET A 18 -2.89 -7.08 4.98
N ARG A 19 -3.86 -7.92 5.40
CA ARG A 19 -5.18 -7.42 5.82
C ARG A 19 -5.17 -6.74 7.19
N LYS A 20 -4.10 -6.91 7.98
CA LYS A 20 -3.98 -6.28 9.29
C LYS A 20 -4.00 -4.75 9.13
N SER A 21 -4.95 -4.09 9.79
CA SER A 21 -5.14 -2.64 9.79
C SER A 21 -5.49 -2.02 8.44
N ILE A 22 -5.95 -2.79 7.45
CA ILE A 22 -6.29 -2.27 6.11
C ILE A 22 -7.35 -1.16 6.19
N ASN A 23 -8.39 -1.32 7.02
CA ASN A 23 -9.44 -0.31 7.18
C ASN A 23 -8.89 1.03 7.70
N GLY A 24 -7.92 1.00 8.61
CA GLY A 24 -7.28 2.21 9.12
C GLY A 24 -6.49 2.93 8.03
N LEU A 25 -5.74 2.17 7.22
CA LEU A 25 -5.03 2.72 6.07
C LEU A 25 -5.99 3.34 5.04
N MET A 26 -7.12 2.70 4.77
CA MET A 26 -8.15 3.19 3.85
C MET A 26 -8.72 4.54 4.29
N ILE A 27 -9.00 4.70 5.58
CA ILE A 27 -9.47 5.98 6.14
C ILE A 27 -8.41 7.07 5.93
N LEU A 28 -7.15 6.79 6.25
CA LEU A 28 -6.06 7.75 6.07
C LEU A 28 -5.90 8.17 4.60
N VAL A 29 -6.02 7.23 3.66
CA VAL A 29 -5.95 7.54 2.23
C VAL A 29 -7.10 8.46 1.81
N LYS A 30 -8.33 8.10 2.22
CA LYS A 30 -9.51 8.89 1.91
C LYS A 30 -9.41 10.31 2.45
N GLU A 31 -8.98 10.47 3.70
CA GLU A 31 -8.89 11.78 4.35
C GLU A 31 -7.71 12.62 3.84
N SER A 32 -6.53 12.00 3.65
CA SER A 32 -5.32 12.72 3.27
C SER A 32 -5.28 13.11 1.79
N PHE A 33 -5.90 12.30 0.92
CA PHE A 33 -5.85 12.50 -0.53
C PHE A 33 -7.21 12.84 -1.14
N SER A 34 -8.31 12.82 -0.37
CA SER A 34 -9.68 13.00 -0.90
C SER A 34 -10.03 12.02 -2.03
N LEU A 35 -9.44 10.82 -2.00
CA LEU A 35 -9.67 9.76 -2.98
C LEU A 35 -10.61 8.69 -2.43
N ASP A 36 -11.38 8.05 -3.30
CA ASP A 36 -12.10 6.83 -2.96
C ASP A 36 -11.17 5.64 -3.14
N PRO A 37 -10.77 4.95 -2.07
CA PRO A 37 -9.84 3.83 -2.20
C PRO A 37 -10.46 2.58 -2.85
N PHE A 38 -11.76 2.59 -3.16
CA PHE A 38 -12.44 1.56 -3.95
C PHE A 38 -12.57 1.92 -5.44
N MET A 39 -12.10 3.10 -5.87
CA MET A 39 -12.06 3.45 -7.29
C MET A 39 -11.04 2.62 -8.05
N GLU A 40 -11.25 2.43 -9.35
CA GLU A 40 -10.26 1.77 -10.20
C GLU A 40 -8.94 2.56 -10.22
N ALA A 41 -7.82 1.83 -10.15
CA ALA A 41 -6.51 2.42 -10.36
C ALA A 41 -6.36 2.78 -11.85
N LEU A 42 -5.81 3.97 -12.14
CA LEU A 42 -5.55 4.47 -13.49
C LEU A 42 -4.41 3.70 -14.17
#